data_AF-A0A5B6X5Q1-F1
#
_entry.id   AF-A0A5B6X5Q1-F1
#
_cell.length_a   1.000
_cell.length_b   1.000
_cell.length_c   1.000
_cell.angle_alpha   90.00
_cell.angle_beta   90.00
_cell.angle_gamma   90.00
#
_symmetry.space_group_name_H-M   'P 1'
#
loop_
_entity.id
_entity.type
_entity.pdbx_description
1 polymer ?
#
loop_
_entity_poly.entity_id
_entity_poly.type
_entity_poly.pdbx_seq_one_letter_code
_entity_poly.pdbx_strand_id
1 'polypeptide(L)'
;MFDPPAIQRMELLVLDALNWRMRSITPFSFITFFVSLFQLKDPPLTQALKDRATNIIFQAQINLLEFKPSIIGASALLLACHELFPLQFPSFETSVLSCEYVNEEKVMECFNEMQEVVNNEMSVSIVDMVSSSSSARTPVSVLDCHCSKSENEGTNSTMATTVTPENREIKRRKLNGFCNQSSTMKISQFQPCE
;
A
#
# COMPACT_ATOMS: atom_id res chain seq x y z
N MET A 1 19.67 5.44 9.27
CA MET A 1 19.87 5.03 7.85
C MET A 1 20.49 3.65 7.88
N PHE A 2 19.95 2.67 7.16
CA PHE A 2 20.52 1.31 7.15
C PHE A 2 21.83 1.29 6.34
N ASP A 3 22.86 0.63 6.88
CA ASP A 3 24.17 0.50 6.26
C ASP A 3 24.13 -0.58 5.15
N PRO A 4 24.64 -0.33 3.92
CA PRO A 4 24.52 -1.30 2.82
C PRO A 4 25.07 -2.71 3.14
N PRO A 5 26.24 -2.87 3.82
CA PRO A 5 26.69 -4.18 4.31
C PRO A 5 25.71 -4.90 5.24
N ALA A 6 24.94 -4.16 6.05
CA ALA A 6 23.93 -4.75 6.91
C ALA A 6 22.73 -5.27 6.12
N ILE A 7 22.31 -4.52 5.10
CA ILE A 7 21.24 -4.94 4.18
C ILE A 7 21.64 -6.22 3.44
N GLN A 8 22.86 -6.28 2.89
CA GLN A 8 23.34 -7.48 2.20
C GLN A 8 23.37 -8.72 3.10
N ARG A 9 23.80 -8.58 4.36
CA ARG A 9 23.76 -9.68 5.33
C ARG A 9 22.32 -10.13 5.60
N MET A 10 21.39 -9.19 5.75
CA MET A 10 19.97 -9.48 5.94
C MET A 10 19.38 -10.21 4.72
N GLU A 11 19.69 -9.75 3.51
CA GLU A 11 19.24 -10.39 2.26
C GLU A 11 19.70 -11.84 2.18
N LEU A 12 20.98 -12.11 2.45
CA LEU A 12 21.52 -13.47 2.45
C LEU A 12 20.84 -14.38 3.50
N LEU A 13 20.60 -13.86 4.70
CA LEU A 13 19.89 -14.60 5.75
C LEU A 13 18.44 -14.93 5.36
N VAL A 14 17.73 -13.99 4.73
CA VAL A 14 16.37 -14.21 4.25
C VAL A 14 16.36 -15.23 3.11
N LEU A 15 17.29 -15.12 2.15
CA LEU A 15 17.43 -16.07 1.05
C LEU A 15 17.68 -17.49 1.58
N ASP A 16 18.60 -17.63 2.53
CA ASP A 16 18.93 -18.93 3.11
C ASP A 16 17.77 -19.51 3.94
N ALA A 17 17.11 -18.69 4.76
CA ALA A 17 15.93 -19.09 5.53
C ALA A 17 14.75 -19.54 4.63
N LEU A 18 14.61 -18.94 3.44
CA LEU A 18 13.61 -19.34 2.44
C LEU A 18 14.08 -20.51 1.56
N ASN A 19 15.28 -21.05 1.78
CA ASN A 19 15.94 -22.03 0.91
C ASN A 19 15.97 -21.57 -0.56
N TRP A 20 16.22 -20.29 -0.79
CA TRP A 20 16.26 -19.65 -2.11
C TRP A 20 14.94 -19.72 -2.90
N ARG A 21 13.82 -20.08 -2.25
CA ARG A 21 12.49 -20.15 -2.87
C ARG A 21 11.84 -18.76 -2.93
N MET A 22 12.37 -17.92 -3.82
CA MET A 22 11.93 -16.53 -4.00
C MET A 22 10.64 -16.38 -4.84
N ARG A 23 10.16 -17.47 -5.44
CA ARG A 23 8.91 -17.48 -6.21
C ARG A 23 7.73 -17.80 -5.30
N SER A 24 7.35 -16.81 -4.48
CA SER A 24 6.13 -16.91 -3.68
C SER A 24 4.90 -16.83 -4.59
N ILE A 25 3.92 -17.70 -4.33
CA ILE A 25 2.60 -17.61 -4.95
C ILE A 25 1.83 -16.50 -4.23
N THR A 26 1.30 -15.54 -4.98
CA THR A 26 0.56 -14.40 -4.44
C THR A 26 -0.91 -14.44 -4.86
N PRO A 27 -1.82 -13.85 -4.09
CA PRO A 27 -3.24 -13.77 -4.46
C PRO A 27 -3.47 -13.09 -5.82
N PHE A 28 -2.60 -12.13 -6.18
CA PHE A 28 -2.64 -11.41 -7.46
C PHE A 28 -2.51 -12.33 -8.68
N SER A 29 -1.74 -13.43 -8.56
CA SER A 29 -1.62 -14.41 -9.63
C SER A 29 -2.94 -15.12 -9.92
N PHE A 30 -3.79 -15.31 -8.90
CA PHE A 30 -5.09 -15.95 -9.03
C PHE A 30 -6.19 -15.02 -9.55
N ILE A 31 -6.06 -13.70 -9.38
CA ILE A 31 -7.02 -12.75 -9.99
C ILE A 31 -7.13 -12.99 -11.49
N THR A 32 -5.99 -13.10 -12.19
CA THR A 32 -6.01 -13.29 -13.64
C THR A 32 -6.61 -14.65 -14.03
N PHE A 33 -6.38 -15.68 -13.22
CA PHE A 33 -7.00 -16.98 -13.40
C PHE A 33 -8.53 -16.90 -13.27
N PHE A 34 -9.07 -16.37 -12.18
CA PHE A 34 -10.51 -16.31 -11.99
C PHE A 34 -11.22 -15.36 -12.97
N VAL A 35 -10.57 -14.25 -13.35
CA VAL A 35 -11.09 -13.37 -14.40
C VAL A 35 -11.24 -14.11 -15.73
N SER A 36 -10.37 -15.08 -16.02
CA SER A 36 -10.50 -15.89 -17.25
C SER A 36 -11.71 -16.83 -17.24
N LEU A 37 -12.28 -17.12 -16.06
CA LEU A 37 -13.55 -17.85 -15.94
C LEU A 37 -14.75 -16.99 -16.36
N PHE A 38 -14.57 -15.66 -16.36
CA PHE A 38 -15.61 -14.72 -16.73
C PHE A 38 -15.56 -14.44 -18.22
N GLN A 39 -16.71 -14.47 -18.89
CA GLN A 39 -16.82 -14.11 -20.31
C GLN A 39 -16.90 -12.58 -20.50
N LEU A 40 -15.97 -11.84 -19.86
CA LEU A 40 -15.88 -10.38 -19.98
C LEU A 40 -15.30 -10.02 -21.36
N LYS A 41 -16.12 -9.39 -22.21
CA LYS A 41 -15.72 -9.01 -23.57
C LYS A 41 -15.00 -7.67 -23.64
N ASP A 42 -15.08 -6.87 -22.58
CA ASP A 42 -14.59 -5.49 -22.56
C ASP A 42 -13.25 -5.36 -21.80
N PRO A 43 -12.14 -5.00 -22.46
CA PRO A 43 -10.83 -4.91 -21.83
C PRO A 43 -10.71 -3.87 -20.69
N PRO A 44 -11.22 -2.63 -20.82
CA PRO A 44 -11.21 -1.65 -19.74
C PRO A 44 -11.96 -2.14 -18.51
N LEU A 45 -13.09 -2.81 -18.71
CA LEU A 45 -13.90 -3.38 -17.63
C LEU A 45 -13.15 -4.47 -16.87
N THR A 46 -12.48 -5.34 -17.63
CA THR A 46 -11.62 -6.39 -17.09
C THR A 46 -10.48 -5.79 -16.26
N GLN A 47 -9.87 -4.70 -16.73
CA GLN A 47 -8.81 -4.03 -16.00
C GLN A 47 -9.33 -3.37 -14.71
N ALA A 48 -10.46 -2.67 -14.77
CA ALA A 48 -11.09 -2.06 -13.59
C ALA A 48 -11.42 -3.10 -12.52
N LEU A 49 -11.90 -4.29 -12.93
CA LEU A 49 -12.15 -5.40 -12.03
C LEU A 49 -10.87 -5.92 -11.36
N LYS A 50 -9.79 -6.10 -12.13
CA LYS A 50 -8.48 -6.51 -11.60
C LYS A 50 -7.91 -5.48 -10.62
N ASP A 51 -8.00 -4.20 -10.96
CA ASP A 51 -7.51 -3.09 -10.15
C ASP A 51 -8.29 -3.02 -8.83
N ARG A 52 -9.61 -3.20 -8.87
CA ARG A 52 -10.44 -3.21 -7.67
C ARG A 52 -10.14 -4.40 -6.77
N ALA A 53 -10.03 -5.61 -7.32
CA ALA A 53 -9.63 -6.79 -6.56
C ALA A 53 -8.24 -6.63 -5.92
N THR A 54 -7.30 -6.03 -6.64
CA THR A 54 -5.96 -5.70 -6.13
C THR A 54 -6.03 -4.74 -4.95
N ASN A 55 -6.86 -3.69 -5.05
CA ASN A 55 -7.08 -2.74 -3.96
C ASN A 55 -7.66 -3.42 -2.71
N ILE A 56 -8.66 -4.29 -2.89
CA ILE A 56 -9.26 -5.07 -1.79
C ILE A 56 -8.22 -5.93 -1.06
N ILE A 57 -7.32 -6.60 -1.80
CA ILE A 57 -6.23 -7.39 -1.19
C ILE A 57 -5.33 -6.51 -0.33
N PHE A 58 -5.02 -5.29 -0.76
CA PHE A 58 -4.22 -4.36 0.03
C PHE A 58 -4.94 -3.90 1.31
N GLN A 59 -6.25 -3.63 1.25
CA GLN A 59 -7.03 -3.24 2.44
C GLN A 59 -7.10 -4.39 3.46
N ALA A 60 -7.30 -5.62 2.99
CA ALA A 60 -7.46 -6.78 3.85
C ALA A 60 -6.14 -7.34 4.43
N GLN A 61 -4.97 -6.82 4.04
CA GLN A 61 -3.65 -7.45 4.15
C GLN A 61 -3.30 -8.06 5.53
N ILE A 62 -3.82 -7.50 6.63
CA ILE A 62 -3.58 -8.00 8.00
C ILE A 62 -4.38 -9.26 8.36
N ASN A 63 -5.56 -9.48 7.77
CA ASN A 63 -6.47 -10.58 8.14
C ASN A 63 -6.32 -11.80 7.23
N LEU A 64 -5.50 -11.70 6.18
CA LEU A 64 -5.41 -12.73 5.14
C LEU A 64 -4.42 -13.86 5.43
N LEU A 65 -3.68 -13.81 6.56
CA LEU A 65 -2.62 -14.77 6.85
C LEU A 65 -3.12 -16.20 7.08
N GLU A 66 -4.40 -16.37 7.41
CA GLU A 66 -5.03 -17.68 7.63
C GLU A 66 -5.46 -18.37 6.33
N PHE A 67 -5.64 -17.62 5.25
CA PHE A 67 -6.16 -18.12 3.98
C PHE A 67 -5.06 -18.42 2.96
N LYS A 68 -5.30 -19.41 2.10
CA LYS A 68 -4.43 -19.68 0.95
C LYS A 68 -4.53 -18.55 -0.08
N PRO A 69 -3.44 -18.24 -0.81
CA PRO A 69 -3.47 -17.21 -1.86
C PRO A 69 -4.57 -17.38 -2.91
N SER A 70 -4.96 -18.62 -3.23
CA SER A 70 -6.07 -18.90 -4.14
C SER A 70 -7.42 -18.45 -3.59
N ILE A 71 -7.69 -18.72 -2.31
CA ILE A 71 -8.91 -18.31 -1.61
C ILE A 71 -8.98 -16.79 -1.55
N ILE A 72 -7.88 -16.14 -1.14
CA ILE A 72 -7.77 -14.68 -1.08
C ILE A 72 -8.06 -14.06 -2.46
N GLY A 73 -7.45 -14.59 -3.52
CA GLY A 73 -7.66 -14.09 -4.88
C GLY A 73 -9.10 -14.26 -5.36
N ALA A 74 -9.75 -15.39 -5.03
CA ALA A 74 -11.15 -15.66 -5.35
C ALA A 74 -12.09 -14.69 -4.61
N SER A 75 -11.95 -14.59 -3.29
CA SER A 75 -12.79 -13.75 -2.44
C SER A 75 -12.66 -12.26 -2.78
N ALA A 76 -11.43 -11.78 -3.01
CA ALA A 76 -11.20 -10.40 -3.41
C ALA A 76 -11.83 -10.07 -4.78
N LEU A 77 -11.77 -11.02 -5.72
CA LEU A 77 -12.39 -10.85 -7.02
C LEU A 77 -13.92 -10.89 -6.93
N LEU A 78 -14.49 -11.80 -6.13
CA LEU A 78 -15.93 -11.83 -5.88
C LEU A 78 -16.41 -10.54 -5.24
N LEU A 79 -15.68 -10.00 -4.27
CA LEU A 79 -16.01 -8.73 -3.65
C LEU A 79 -15.95 -7.57 -4.65
N ALA A 80 -14.95 -7.55 -5.53
CA ALA A 80 -14.90 -6.58 -6.62
C ALA A 80 -16.08 -6.74 -7.60
N CYS A 81 -16.49 -7.97 -7.92
CA CYS A 81 -17.67 -8.25 -8.74
C CYS A 81 -18.97 -7.81 -8.06
N HIS A 82 -19.09 -8.00 -6.75
CA HIS A 82 -20.25 -7.58 -5.96
C HIS A 82 -20.43 -6.06 -6.03
N GLU A 83 -19.35 -5.30 -5.97
CA GLU A 83 -19.39 -3.83 -6.03
C GLU A 83 -19.58 -3.28 -7.45
N LEU A 84 -18.89 -3.84 -8.45
CA LEU A 84 -18.90 -3.31 -9.82
C LEU A 84 -20.05 -3.87 -10.68
N PHE A 85 -20.51 -5.08 -10.40
CA PHE A 85 -21.49 -5.81 -11.20
C PHE A 85 -22.58 -6.47 -10.35
N PRO A 86 -23.31 -5.73 -9.49
CA PRO A 86 -24.28 -6.33 -8.57
C PRO A 86 -25.36 -7.16 -9.28
N LEU A 87 -25.75 -6.79 -10.50
CA LEU A 87 -26.74 -7.52 -11.30
C LEU A 87 -26.22 -8.85 -11.86
N GLN A 88 -24.91 -8.98 -12.09
CA GLN A 88 -24.27 -10.19 -12.63
C GLN A 88 -23.56 -11.00 -11.55
N PHE A 89 -23.46 -10.48 -10.33
CA PHE A 89 -22.75 -11.10 -9.21
C PHE A 89 -23.11 -12.58 -8.99
N PRO A 90 -24.40 -13.01 -8.97
CA PRO A 90 -24.74 -14.42 -8.77
C PRO A 90 -24.11 -15.37 -9.80
N SER A 91 -23.92 -14.90 -11.04
CA SER A 91 -23.27 -15.68 -12.09
C SER A 91 -21.76 -15.79 -11.88
N PHE A 92 -21.11 -14.71 -11.41
CA PHE A 92 -19.69 -14.72 -11.08
C PHE A 92 -19.41 -15.58 -9.86
N GLU A 93 -20.24 -15.45 -8.82
CA GLU A 93 -20.22 -16.27 -7.61
C GLU A 93 -20.28 -17.76 -7.97
N THR A 94 -21.31 -18.17 -8.72
CA THR A 94 -21.44 -19.57 -9.16
C THR A 94 -20.22 -20.03 -9.97
N SER A 95 -19.68 -19.18 -10.85
CA SER A 95 -18.51 -19.53 -11.69
C SER A 95 -17.23 -19.72 -10.86
N VAL A 96 -17.04 -18.94 -9.80
CA VAL A 96 -15.88 -19.06 -8.89
C VAL A 96 -16.04 -20.24 -7.95
N LEU A 97 -17.22 -20.42 -7.34
CA LEU A 97 -17.46 -21.48 -6.35
C LEU A 97 -17.53 -22.88 -6.98
N SER A 98 -17.90 -22.97 -8.28
CA SER A 98 -17.84 -24.23 -9.03
C SER A 98 -16.42 -24.63 -9.48
N CYS A 99 -15.40 -23.82 -9.20
CA CYS A 99 -14.02 -24.12 -9.55
C CYS A 99 -13.44 -25.22 -8.65
N GLU A 100 -13.02 -26.34 -9.25
CA GLU A 100 -12.51 -27.53 -8.54
C GLU A 100 -11.29 -27.24 -7.62
N TYR A 101 -10.53 -26.19 -7.93
CA TYR A 101 -9.31 -25.84 -7.19
C TYR A 101 -9.56 -25.02 -5.91
N VAL A 102 -10.83 -24.77 -5.59
CA VAL A 102 -11.25 -23.82 -4.57
C VAL A 102 -12.27 -24.47 -3.64
N ASN A 103 -12.12 -24.21 -2.33
CA ASN A 103 -13.11 -24.63 -1.34
C ASN A 103 -14.14 -23.50 -1.16
N GLU A 104 -15.39 -23.80 -1.47
CA GLU A 104 -16.52 -22.86 -1.41
C GLU A 104 -16.68 -22.21 -0.02
N GLU A 105 -16.69 -23.01 1.03
CA GLU A 105 -16.87 -22.55 2.42
C GLU A 105 -15.76 -21.56 2.81
N LYS A 106 -14.50 -21.89 2.50
CA LYS A 106 -13.35 -21.02 2.78
C LYS A 106 -13.36 -19.73 1.95
N VAL A 107 -13.88 -19.76 0.71
CA VAL A 107 -14.04 -18.53 -0.08
C VAL A 107 -15.08 -17.61 0.54
N MET A 108 -16.21 -18.15 0.98
CA MET A 108 -17.27 -17.34 1.59
C MET A 108 -16.86 -16.80 2.96
N GLU A 109 -16.15 -17.58 3.76
CA GLU A 109 -15.54 -17.12 5.02
C GLU A 109 -14.61 -15.92 4.76
N CYS A 110 -13.63 -16.08 3.86
CA CYS A 110 -12.69 -15.02 3.50
C CYS A 110 -13.38 -13.81 2.83
N PHE A 111 -14.44 -14.03 2.05
CA PHE A 111 -15.22 -12.95 1.43
C PHE A 111 -15.89 -12.08 2.49
N ASN A 112 -16.52 -12.69 3.49
CA ASN A 112 -17.17 -11.97 4.58
C ASN A 112 -16.14 -11.17 5.39
N GLU A 113 -14.99 -11.76 5.72
CA GLU A 113 -13.93 -11.04 6.44
C GLU A 113 -13.39 -9.84 5.63
N MET A 114 -13.15 -10.02 4.33
CA MET A 114 -12.72 -8.91 3.46
C MET A 114 -13.77 -7.80 3.37
N GLN A 115 -15.04 -8.18 3.24
CA GLN A 115 -16.15 -7.23 3.15
C GLN A 115 -16.22 -6.36 4.42
N GLU A 116 -16.07 -6.96 5.61
CA GLU A 116 -16.06 -6.23 6.88
C GLU A 116 -14.89 -5.24 6.96
N VAL A 117 -13.69 -5.63 6.53
CA VAL A 117 -12.52 -4.74 6.53
C VAL A 117 -12.72 -3.55 5.60
N VAL A 118 -13.18 -3.79 4.37
CA VAL A 118 -13.41 -2.75 3.36
C VAL A 118 -14.49 -1.77 3.84
N ASN A 119 -15.56 -2.28 4.45
CA ASN A 119 -16.62 -1.45 5.02
C ASN A 119 -16.11 -0.60 6.19
N ASN A 120 -15.25 -1.16 7.04
CA ASN A 120 -14.69 -0.47 8.18
C ASN A 120 -13.69 0.62 7.75
N GLU A 121 -12.80 0.36 6.78
CA GLU A 121 -11.92 1.38 6.21
C GLU A 121 -12.69 2.53 5.56
N MET A 122 -13.79 2.24 4.84
CA MET A 122 -14.65 3.28 4.30
C MET A 122 -15.23 4.16 5.42
N SER A 123 -15.65 3.56 6.54
CA SER A 123 -16.16 4.31 7.69
C SER A 123 -15.07 5.16 8.36
N VAL A 124 -13.84 4.65 8.51
CA VAL A 124 -12.68 5.38 9.06
C VAL A 124 -12.29 6.54 8.13
N SER A 125 -12.32 6.35 6.81
CA SER A 125 -12.02 7.40 5.85
C SER A 125 -13.06 8.53 5.82
N ILE A 126 -14.35 8.21 6.01
CA ILE A 126 -15.42 9.21 6.12
C ILE A 126 -15.27 10.00 7.41
N VAL A 127 -15.01 9.34 8.55
CA VAL A 127 -14.76 10.07 9.80
C VAL A 127 -13.47 10.88 9.72
N ASP A 128 -12.42 10.42 9.05
CA ASP A 128 -11.21 11.22 8.83
C ASP A 128 -11.42 12.38 7.85
N MET A 129 -12.30 12.27 6.85
CA MET A 129 -12.70 13.41 6.01
C MET A 129 -13.51 14.43 6.81
N VAL A 130 -14.42 13.97 7.68
CA VAL A 130 -15.22 14.83 8.55
C VAL A 130 -14.36 15.42 9.68
N SER A 131 -13.39 14.67 10.20
CA SER A 131 -12.40 15.08 11.21
C SER A 131 -11.21 15.83 10.61
N SER A 132 -11.00 15.81 9.29
CA SER A 132 -10.09 16.76 8.63
C SER A 132 -10.66 18.19 8.63
N SER A 133 -11.94 18.35 9.01
CA SER A 133 -12.53 19.63 9.43
C SER A 133 -12.27 19.96 10.91
N SER A 134 -11.83 19.00 11.72
CA SER A 134 -11.60 19.13 13.16
C SER A 134 -10.57 18.12 13.68
N SER A 135 -9.28 18.50 13.57
CA SER A 135 -8.11 17.93 14.25
C SER A 135 -7.26 16.91 13.47
N ALA A 136 -6.10 17.40 13.03
CA ALA A 136 -4.99 16.60 12.54
C ALA A 136 -4.46 15.67 13.63
N ARG A 137 -4.57 14.35 13.44
CA ARG A 137 -3.95 13.36 14.33
C ARG A 137 -2.54 13.04 13.82
N THR A 138 -1.56 13.80 14.24
CA THR A 138 -0.15 13.43 14.11
C THR A 138 0.15 12.19 14.97
N PRO A 139 0.96 11.23 14.48
CA PRO A 139 1.41 10.12 15.30
C PRO A 139 2.26 10.64 16.46
N VAL A 140 2.14 9.99 17.62
CA VAL A 140 2.88 10.32 18.84
C VAL A 140 4.38 10.32 18.56
N SER A 141 4.99 11.50 18.63
CA SER A 141 6.45 11.68 18.61
C SER A 141 7.03 11.11 19.91
N VAL A 142 7.76 10.00 19.83
CA VAL A 142 8.41 9.33 20.99
C VAL A 142 9.77 9.97 21.33
N LEU A 143 9.94 11.26 21.04
CA LEU A 143 11.16 11.98 21.35
C LEU A 143 10.83 13.15 22.26
N ASP A 144 10.55 12.85 23.52
CA ASP A 144 10.70 13.81 24.61
C ASP A 144 11.86 13.35 25.49
N CYS A 145 13.08 13.54 24.97
CA CYS A 145 14.28 13.38 25.75
C CYS A 145 14.47 14.62 26.64
N HIS A 146 13.90 14.58 27.84
CA HIS A 146 14.27 15.51 28.91
C HIS A 146 15.70 15.21 29.36
N CYS A 147 16.67 15.86 28.73
CA CYS A 147 18.04 15.92 29.23
C CYS A 147 18.10 16.83 30.46
N SER A 148 17.95 16.23 31.65
CA SER A 148 18.25 16.87 32.92
C SER A 148 19.77 17.07 33.03
N LYS A 149 20.23 18.31 32.81
CA LYS A 149 21.62 18.70 33.08
C LYS A 149 21.83 18.71 34.60
N SER A 150 22.65 17.77 35.08
CA SER A 150 23.23 17.81 36.43
C SER A 150 24.50 18.65 36.38
N GLU A 151 24.51 19.76 37.12
CA GLU A 151 25.72 20.51 37.43
C GLU A 151 26.54 19.73 38.45
N ASN A 152 27.86 19.66 38.26
CA ASN A 152 28.79 19.71 39.37
C ASN A 152 30.09 20.39 38.94
N GLU A 153 30.54 21.28 39.82
CA GLU A 153 31.67 22.19 39.70
C GLU A 153 33.03 21.50 39.59
N GLY A 154 34.01 22.22 39.03
CA GLY A 154 35.42 22.05 39.42
C GLY A 154 36.47 22.44 38.37
N THR A 155 36.78 23.75 38.27
CA THR A 155 38.10 24.37 37.94
C THR A 155 38.77 24.01 36.60
N ASN A 156 39.26 24.92 35.74
CA ASN A 156 39.86 26.25 35.90
C ASN A 156 40.22 26.88 34.52
N SER A 157 40.13 28.22 34.44
CA SER A 157 40.86 29.14 33.52
C SER A 157 40.55 29.10 32.00
N THR A 158 40.26 30.16 31.24
CA THR A 158 40.60 31.60 31.29
C THR A 158 39.71 32.36 30.26
N MET A 159 39.16 33.54 30.65
CA MET A 159 38.74 34.77 29.91
C MET A 159 38.29 34.69 28.41
N ALA A 160 37.27 35.38 27.88
CA ALA A 160 36.72 36.72 28.17
C ALA A 160 35.27 36.95 27.62
N THR A 161 34.47 37.69 28.40
CA THR A 161 33.59 38.85 28.08
C THR A 161 32.65 38.88 26.83
N THR A 162 31.34 38.65 27.08
CA THR A 162 30.09 39.41 26.74
C THR A 162 29.93 40.11 25.34
N VAL A 163 28.78 40.26 24.62
CA VAL A 163 27.33 40.45 24.91
C VAL A 163 26.48 40.22 23.61
N THR A 164 25.31 39.56 23.74
CA THR A 164 24.01 39.65 22.98
C THR A 164 23.78 39.25 21.49
N PRO A 165 22.52 38.87 21.13
CA PRO A 165 22.15 38.11 19.92
C PRO A 165 21.43 38.95 18.85
N GLU A 166 21.52 38.54 17.57
CA GLU A 166 20.65 39.08 16.51
C GLU A 166 19.94 37.98 15.70
N ASN A 167 18.62 38.05 15.83
CA ASN A 167 17.51 37.51 15.06
C ASN A 167 17.80 37.26 13.55
N ARG A 168 17.47 36.08 13.01
CA ARG A 168 17.29 35.89 11.54
C ARG A 168 16.10 35.00 11.19
N GLU A 169 14.97 35.69 11.10
CA GLU A 169 13.92 35.66 10.08
C GLU A 169 13.75 34.43 9.18
N ILE A 170 12.53 33.89 9.26
CA ILE A 170 11.84 32.99 8.37
C ILE A 170 11.65 33.64 6.99
N LYS A 171 12.19 33.07 5.91
CA LYS A 171 11.81 33.41 4.53
C LYS A 171 11.14 32.24 3.81
N ARG A 172 9.79 32.31 3.81
CA ARG A 172 8.87 31.60 2.90
C ARG A 172 9.35 31.72 1.45
N ARG A 173 9.24 30.65 0.66
CA ARG A 173 9.20 30.73 -0.81
C ARG A 173 7.80 30.36 -1.30
N LYS A 174 7.32 31.22 -2.18
CA LYS A 174 5.96 31.41 -2.66
C LYS A 174 5.79 30.70 -4.01
N LEU A 175 4.60 30.16 -4.27
CA LEU A 175 4.17 29.51 -5.50
C LEU A 175 3.71 30.57 -6.54
N ASN A 176 4.06 30.41 -7.83
CA ASN A 176 3.16 30.55 -8.99
C ASN A 176 3.89 30.59 -10.36
N GLY A 177 3.25 29.99 -11.37
CA GLY A 177 3.00 30.68 -12.65
C GLY A 177 3.57 30.07 -13.95
N PHE A 178 2.70 29.41 -14.71
CA PHE A 178 2.83 28.93 -16.10
C PHE A 178 3.23 30.00 -17.14
N CYS A 179 3.90 29.62 -18.25
CA CYS A 179 3.29 29.54 -19.60
C CYS A 179 4.21 28.91 -20.69
N ASN A 180 3.55 28.29 -21.67
CA ASN A 180 3.93 27.46 -22.81
C ASN A 180 5.07 27.90 -23.75
N GLN A 181 5.72 26.92 -24.40
CA GLN A 181 5.79 26.89 -25.87
C GLN A 181 6.07 25.49 -26.46
N SER A 182 5.39 25.25 -27.56
CA SER A 182 5.37 24.10 -28.46
C SER A 182 6.71 23.77 -29.12
N SER A 183 7.09 22.49 -29.15
CA SER A 183 7.85 21.93 -30.28
C SER A 183 7.57 20.43 -30.44
N THR A 184 7.17 20.09 -31.66
CA THR A 184 7.03 18.77 -32.24
C THR A 184 8.41 18.12 -32.44
N MET A 185 8.52 16.78 -32.30
CA MET A 185 9.14 15.86 -33.29
C MET A 185 9.33 14.42 -32.73
N LYS A 186 8.57 13.51 -33.36
CA LYS A 186 8.89 12.15 -33.85
C LYS A 186 9.53 11.07 -32.94
N ILE A 187 8.69 10.06 -32.74
CA ILE A 187 8.94 8.68 -32.32
C ILE A 187 9.88 7.98 -33.32
N SER A 188 10.90 7.28 -32.83
CA SER A 188 11.61 6.24 -33.60
C SER A 188 11.32 4.87 -32.99
N GLN A 189 10.84 3.97 -33.86
CA GLN A 189 10.68 2.54 -33.62
C GLN A 189 12.05 1.88 -33.82
N PHE A 190 12.36 0.86 -33.01
CA PHE A 190 13.40 -0.12 -33.32
C PHE A 190 12.81 -1.54 -33.22
N GLN A 191 13.03 -2.31 -34.28
CA GLN A 191 12.62 -3.70 -34.53
C GLN A 191 13.39 -4.70 -33.65
N PRO A 192 12.87 -5.94 -33.51
CA PRO A 192 13.55 -7.04 -32.82
C PRO A 192 14.60 -7.72 -33.73
N CYS A 193 15.69 -8.19 -33.13
CA CYS A 193 16.71 -9.02 -33.78
C CYS A 193 16.30 -10.50 -33.84
N GLU A 194 16.71 -11.17 -34.92
CA GLU A 194 16.61 -12.63 -35.16
C GLU A 194 17.39 -13.48 -34.15
#